data_AF-A0A2N6D500-F1
#
_entry.id   AF-A0A2N6D500-F1
#
_cell.length_a   1.000
_cell.length_b   1.000
_cell.length_c   1.000
_cell.angle_alpha   90.00
_cell.angle_beta   90.00
_cell.angle_gamma   90.00
#
_symmetry.space_group_name_H-M   'P 1'
#
loop_
_entity.id
_entity.type
_entity.pdbx_description
1 polymer ?
#
loop_
_entity_poly.entity_id
_entity_poly.type
_entity_poly.pdbx_seq_one_letter_code
_entity_poly.pdbx_strand_id
1 'polypeptide(L)'
;MKENCVNVALPKGRLAEDTIELFLKKGITNEGVVDFNSRRLTFYDEKNNINFMMVRNMDVSTYVEHGAADIGVVGKDILIEAQSDVYEYLDLGFGYCRLCVAGVKDSDLSYRHDMVVTTKYPTMTKNFFAARGVFVETIKLYGSIELSPLVGLSDFIVDLVSTGETLKKNGLIEVETILESTARLIGNKSMAKVKHERIKEIIDTVESA
;
A
#
# COMPACT_ATOMS: atom_id res chain seq x y z
N MET A 1 21.47 0.71 -19.83
CA MET A 1 20.90 -0.26 -18.86
C MET A 1 21.44 -1.63 -19.22
N LYS A 2 21.94 -2.40 -18.25
CA LYS A 2 22.40 -3.78 -18.51
C LYS A 2 21.19 -4.61 -18.98
N GLU A 3 21.40 -5.43 -19.99
CA GLU A 3 20.39 -6.29 -20.60
C GLU A 3 19.69 -7.13 -19.50
N ASN A 4 18.36 -7.29 -19.57
CA ASN A 4 17.53 -8.05 -18.61
C ASN A 4 17.51 -7.61 -17.13
N CYS A 5 17.98 -6.41 -16.76
CA CYS A 5 17.85 -5.92 -15.37
C CYS A 5 16.38 -5.71 -14.98
N VAL A 6 15.96 -6.17 -13.80
CA VAL A 6 14.61 -5.95 -13.25
C VAL A 6 14.63 -4.85 -12.19
N ASN A 7 13.88 -3.78 -12.42
CA ASN A 7 13.64 -2.70 -11.48
C ASN A 7 12.45 -3.05 -10.58
N VAL A 8 12.67 -3.06 -9.26
CA VAL A 8 11.68 -3.41 -8.24
C VAL A 8 11.39 -2.21 -7.37
N ALA A 9 10.20 -1.64 -7.45
CA ALA A 9 9.77 -0.56 -6.57
C ALA A 9 9.26 -1.10 -5.23
N LEU A 10 9.85 -0.63 -4.13
CA LEU A 10 9.47 -1.02 -2.77
C LEU A 10 9.15 0.22 -1.91
N PRO A 11 8.10 0.14 -1.07
CA PRO A 11 7.70 1.20 -0.16
C PRO A 11 8.64 1.23 1.04
N LYS A 12 9.19 2.39 1.37
CA LYS A 12 10.06 2.53 2.55
C LYS A 12 9.40 2.02 3.83
N GLY A 13 10.19 1.37 4.67
CA GLY A 13 9.78 0.84 5.97
C GLY A 13 9.48 -0.66 5.91
N ARG A 14 8.60 -1.11 6.82
CA ARG A 14 8.35 -2.54 7.10
C ARG A 14 8.07 -3.40 5.87
N LEU A 15 7.26 -2.91 4.93
CA LEU A 15 6.94 -3.68 3.72
C LEU A 15 8.16 -3.97 2.84
N ALA A 16 9.13 -3.03 2.75
CA ALA A 16 10.37 -3.30 2.05
C ALA A 16 11.25 -4.31 2.81
N GLU A 17 11.32 -4.22 4.14
CA GLU A 17 12.05 -5.18 4.97
C GLU A 17 11.50 -6.60 4.79
N ASP A 18 10.19 -6.78 4.96
CA ASP A 18 9.49 -8.06 4.78
C ASP A 18 9.70 -8.62 3.34
N THR A 19 9.67 -7.75 2.33
CA THR A 19 9.91 -8.15 0.93
C THR A 19 11.35 -8.60 0.70
N ILE A 20 12.33 -7.85 1.21
CA ILE A 20 13.75 -8.21 1.06
C ILE A 20 14.02 -9.52 1.80
N GLU A 21 13.46 -9.73 2.99
CA GLU A 21 13.58 -10.99 3.72
C GLU A 21 13.00 -12.17 2.91
N LEU A 22 11.82 -12.00 2.31
CA LEU A 22 11.23 -13.00 1.41
C LEU A 22 12.15 -13.29 0.22
N PHE A 23 12.67 -12.26 -0.43
CA PHE A 23 13.55 -12.42 -1.60
C PHE A 23 14.88 -13.08 -1.24
N LEU A 24 15.43 -12.81 -0.05
CA LEU A 24 16.61 -13.49 0.48
C LEU A 24 16.35 -14.98 0.70
N LYS A 25 15.25 -15.32 1.39
CA LYS A 25 14.84 -16.71 1.64
C LYS A 25 14.64 -17.51 0.36
N LYS A 26 14.18 -16.85 -0.70
CA LYS A 26 13.95 -17.43 -2.02
C LYS A 26 15.17 -17.39 -2.95
N GLY A 27 16.29 -16.80 -2.51
CA GLY A 27 17.50 -16.68 -3.35
C GLY A 27 17.38 -15.69 -4.52
N ILE A 28 16.37 -14.82 -4.51
CA ILE A 28 16.14 -13.79 -5.54
C ILE A 28 17.13 -12.63 -5.39
N THR A 29 17.59 -12.35 -4.16
CA THR A 29 18.59 -11.32 -3.85
C THR A 29 19.64 -11.86 -2.87
N ASN A 30 20.77 -11.16 -2.72
CA ASN A 30 21.81 -11.48 -1.73
C ASN A 30 21.72 -10.59 -0.48
N GLU A 31 22.29 -11.07 0.63
CA GLU A 31 22.41 -10.30 1.87
C GLU A 31 23.25 -9.03 1.67
N GLY A 32 22.91 -7.96 2.39
CA GLY A 32 23.66 -6.69 2.34
C GLY A 32 23.46 -5.84 1.09
N VAL A 33 22.61 -6.25 0.13
CA VAL A 33 22.29 -5.44 -1.06
C VAL A 33 21.56 -4.15 -0.67
N VAL A 34 20.55 -4.25 0.19
CA VAL A 34 19.75 -3.10 0.63
C VAL A 34 20.18 -2.68 2.03
N ASP A 35 20.68 -1.45 2.15
CA ASP A 35 20.97 -0.82 3.43
C ASP A 35 19.83 0.16 3.78
N PHE A 36 18.94 -0.28 4.67
CA PHE A 36 17.79 0.50 5.13
C PHE A 36 18.16 1.75 5.94
N ASN A 37 19.39 1.85 6.45
CA ASN A 37 19.88 3.05 7.14
C ASN A 37 20.44 4.09 6.15
N SER A 38 20.61 3.71 4.89
CA SER A 38 21.12 4.60 3.86
C SER A 38 20.08 5.63 3.42
N ARG A 39 20.54 6.83 3.05
CA ARG A 39 19.70 7.82 2.35
C ARG A 39 19.56 7.54 0.85
N ARG A 40 20.26 6.53 0.32
CA ARG A 40 20.14 6.11 -1.08
C ARG A 40 18.72 5.62 -1.38
N LEU A 41 18.28 5.86 -2.61
CA LEU A 41 16.96 5.44 -3.09
C LEU A 41 17.04 4.24 -4.02
N THR A 42 18.23 3.86 -4.47
CA THR A 42 18.43 2.77 -5.42
C THR A 42 19.56 1.85 -4.93
N PHE A 43 19.33 0.55 -5.00
CA PHE A 43 20.27 -0.49 -4.57
C PHE A 43 20.32 -1.57 -5.64
N TYR A 44 21.50 -1.80 -6.20
CA TYR A 44 21.67 -2.72 -7.33
C TYR A 44 22.37 -4.00 -6.88
N ASP A 45 21.71 -5.14 -7.06
CA ASP A 45 22.29 -6.48 -6.95
C ASP A 45 22.90 -6.86 -8.30
N GLU A 46 24.22 -6.73 -8.43
CA GLU A 46 24.91 -7.04 -9.68
C GLU A 46 24.82 -8.52 -10.06
N LYS A 47 24.76 -9.41 -9.06
CA LYS A 47 24.79 -10.86 -9.26
C LYS A 47 23.45 -11.38 -9.76
N ASN A 48 22.34 -10.85 -9.22
CA ASN A 48 20.99 -11.22 -9.64
C ASN A 48 20.39 -10.29 -10.70
N ASN A 49 21.10 -9.22 -11.05
CA ASN A 49 20.68 -8.19 -12.01
C ASN A 49 19.31 -7.58 -11.62
N ILE A 50 19.16 -7.22 -10.35
CA ILE A 50 17.95 -6.61 -9.78
C ILE A 50 18.32 -5.24 -9.21
N ASN A 51 17.50 -4.24 -9.50
CA ASN A 51 17.63 -2.89 -8.95
C ASN A 51 16.42 -2.58 -8.07
N PHE A 52 16.65 -2.46 -6.75
CA PHE A 52 15.62 -2.07 -5.80
C PHE A 52 15.52 -0.54 -5.72
N MET A 53 14.30 -0.03 -5.84
CA MET A 53 13.97 1.39 -5.78
C MET A 53 13.12 1.67 -4.54
N MET A 54 13.65 2.42 -3.58
CA MET A 54 12.95 2.81 -2.35
C MET A 54 12.11 4.06 -2.59
N VAL A 55 10.79 3.90 -2.71
CA VAL A 55 9.84 4.98 -2.96
C VAL A 55 8.86 5.15 -1.80
N ARG A 56 8.04 6.22 -1.83
CA ARG A 56 6.95 6.35 -0.86
C ARG A 56 5.86 5.34 -1.21
N ASN A 57 5.14 4.87 -0.20
CA ASN A 57 4.12 3.83 -0.38
C ASN A 57 3.08 4.20 -1.44
N MET A 58 2.57 5.44 -1.39
CA MET A 58 1.58 5.95 -2.36
C MET A 58 2.10 6.06 -3.80
N ASP A 59 3.43 6.04 -4.00
CA ASP A 59 4.03 6.23 -5.31
C ASP A 59 4.40 4.89 -5.98
N VAL A 60 4.40 3.76 -5.27
CA VAL A 60 4.85 2.46 -5.82
C VAL A 60 4.08 2.09 -7.08
N SER A 61 2.75 2.14 -7.03
CA SER A 61 1.91 1.75 -8.17
C SER A 61 2.14 2.66 -9.37
N THR A 62 2.33 3.96 -9.16
CA THR A 62 2.67 4.95 -10.20
C THR A 62 4.00 4.63 -10.89
N TYR A 63 5.04 4.27 -10.14
CA TYR A 63 6.34 3.90 -10.72
C TYR A 63 6.23 2.64 -11.59
N VAL A 64 5.43 1.66 -11.15
CA VAL A 64 5.19 0.43 -11.90
C VAL A 64 4.32 0.71 -13.12
N GLU A 65 3.22 1.44 -12.99
CA GLU A 65 2.30 1.78 -14.08
C GLU A 65 3.00 2.50 -15.24
N HIS A 66 3.88 3.45 -14.94
CA HIS A 66 4.64 4.18 -15.96
C HIS A 66 5.92 3.48 -16.44
N GLY A 67 6.21 2.26 -15.95
CA GLY A 67 7.35 1.45 -16.39
C GLY A 67 8.71 1.95 -15.91
N ALA A 68 8.75 2.87 -14.94
CA ALA A 68 9.98 3.24 -14.25
C ALA A 68 10.49 2.09 -13.36
N ALA A 69 9.56 1.30 -12.83
CA ALA A 69 9.80 -0.02 -12.26
C ALA A 69 9.08 -1.09 -13.08
N ASP A 70 9.70 -2.27 -13.19
CA ASP A 70 9.11 -3.40 -13.92
C ASP A 70 8.08 -4.13 -13.05
N ILE A 71 8.40 -4.29 -11.77
CA ILE A 71 7.55 -4.86 -10.73
C ILE A 71 7.63 -4.01 -9.46
N GLY A 72 6.70 -4.22 -8.53
CA GLY A 72 6.74 -3.57 -7.23
C GLY A 72 5.88 -4.27 -6.19
N VAL A 73 6.07 -3.91 -4.92
CA VAL A 73 5.26 -4.42 -3.81
C VAL A 73 4.48 -3.28 -3.19
N VAL A 74 3.15 -3.38 -3.13
CA VAL A 74 2.30 -2.30 -2.62
C VAL A 74 1.12 -2.86 -1.83
N GLY A 75 0.61 -2.13 -0.84
CA GLY A 75 -0.62 -2.50 -0.14
C GLY A 75 -1.83 -2.50 -1.09
N LYS A 76 -2.74 -3.47 -0.91
CA LYS A 76 -3.99 -3.56 -1.68
C LYS A 76 -4.85 -2.29 -1.58
N ASP A 77 -4.83 -1.66 -0.40
CA ASP A 77 -5.48 -0.38 -0.12
C ASP A 77 -5.01 0.74 -1.05
N ILE A 78 -3.68 0.93 -1.19
CA ILE A 78 -3.10 1.91 -2.11
C ILE A 78 -3.44 1.56 -3.55
N LEU A 79 -3.36 0.27 -3.93
CA LEU A 79 -3.64 -0.16 -5.29
C LEU A 79 -5.09 0.16 -5.71
N ILE A 80 -6.06 -0.07 -4.83
CA ILE A 80 -7.48 0.25 -5.08
C ILE A 80 -7.69 1.77 -5.12
N GLU A 81 -7.14 2.51 -4.17
CA GLU A 81 -7.32 3.97 -4.11
C GLU A 81 -6.66 4.69 -5.29
N ALA A 82 -5.48 4.23 -5.74
CA ALA A 82 -4.77 4.81 -6.87
C ALA A 82 -5.41 4.46 -8.23
N GLN A 83 -6.23 3.40 -8.30
CA GLN A 83 -6.84 2.90 -9.53
C GLN A 83 -5.83 2.63 -10.65
N SER A 84 -4.62 2.18 -10.28
CA SER A 84 -3.50 2.03 -11.21
C SER A 84 -3.70 0.90 -12.22
N ASP A 85 -3.28 1.14 -13.47
CA ASP A 85 -3.36 0.16 -14.56
C ASP A 85 -2.16 -0.81 -14.58
N VAL A 86 -2.12 -1.73 -13.62
CA VAL A 86 -1.02 -2.72 -13.46
C VAL A 86 -1.57 -4.15 -13.40
N TYR A 87 -0.69 -5.13 -13.59
CA TYR A 87 -1.00 -6.51 -13.21
C TYR A 87 -0.83 -6.67 -11.70
N GLU A 88 -1.79 -7.29 -11.04
CA GLU A 88 -1.66 -7.79 -9.67
C GLU A 88 -1.40 -9.30 -9.74
N TYR A 89 -0.16 -9.71 -9.48
CA TYR A 89 0.26 -11.10 -9.66
C TYR A 89 -0.02 -11.96 -8.43
N LEU A 90 0.47 -11.53 -7.26
CA LEU A 90 0.44 -12.34 -6.03
C LEU A 90 0.01 -11.52 -4.83
N ASP A 91 -0.75 -12.17 -3.94
CA ASP A 91 -0.87 -11.77 -2.53
C ASP A 91 0.31 -12.35 -1.76
N LEU A 92 1.12 -11.49 -1.15
CA LEU A 92 2.33 -11.93 -0.44
C LEU A 92 2.04 -12.39 0.99
N GLY A 93 0.81 -12.23 1.49
CA GLY A 93 0.38 -12.74 2.80
C GLY A 93 0.93 -12.00 4.01
N PHE A 94 1.72 -10.94 3.83
CA PHE A 94 2.18 -10.06 4.91
C PHE A 94 1.69 -8.62 4.74
N GLY A 95 2.01 -7.76 5.71
CA GLY A 95 1.58 -6.36 5.69
C GLY A 95 0.10 -6.16 5.98
N TYR A 96 -0.53 -7.10 6.70
CA TYR A 96 -1.96 -7.06 6.98
C TYR A 96 -2.38 -5.76 7.70
N CYS A 97 -3.41 -5.13 7.16
CA CYS A 97 -4.16 -4.05 7.78
C CYS A 97 -5.59 -4.03 7.25
N ARG A 98 -6.45 -3.22 7.85
CA ARG A 98 -7.82 -3.01 7.39
C ARG A 98 -8.11 -1.53 7.30
N LEU A 99 -8.76 -1.10 6.22
CA LEU A 99 -9.27 0.25 6.08
C LEU A 99 -10.61 0.33 6.83
N CYS A 100 -10.72 1.19 7.84
CA CYS A 100 -11.91 1.26 8.68
C CYS A 100 -12.48 2.67 8.72
N VAL A 101 -13.80 2.77 8.81
CA VAL A 101 -14.47 3.94 9.36
C VAL A 101 -14.26 3.93 10.86
N ALA A 102 -13.80 5.03 11.43
CA ALA A 102 -13.68 5.21 12.87
C ALA A 102 -14.28 6.54 13.31
N GLY A 103 -14.81 6.56 14.53
CA GLY A 103 -15.47 7.72 15.13
C GLY A 103 -15.08 7.89 16.59
N VAL A 104 -15.50 9.01 17.19
CA VAL A 104 -15.22 9.29 18.61
C VAL A 104 -16.00 8.31 19.47
N LYS A 105 -15.33 7.74 20.48
CA LYS A 105 -15.99 6.87 21.43
C LYS A 105 -17.11 7.63 22.14
N ASP A 106 -18.26 6.98 22.34
CA ASP A 106 -19.43 7.51 23.04
C ASP A 106 -20.12 8.70 22.32
N SER A 107 -19.79 8.98 21.05
CA SER A 107 -20.55 9.91 20.20
C SER A 107 -21.71 9.22 19.46
N ASP A 108 -22.57 10.00 18.79
CA ASP A 108 -23.50 9.45 17.80
C ASP A 108 -22.70 8.93 16.59
N LEU A 109 -22.84 7.64 16.30
CA LEU A 109 -22.13 6.96 15.21
C LEU A 109 -23.09 6.60 14.05
N SER A 110 -24.29 7.18 14.05
CA SER A 110 -25.28 6.98 12.99
C SER A 110 -24.86 7.72 11.72
N TYR A 111 -25.02 7.08 10.57
CA TYR A 111 -24.72 7.72 9.29
C TYR A 111 -25.81 8.71 8.86
N ARG A 112 -25.40 9.95 8.56
CA ARG A 112 -26.24 11.07 8.10
C ARG A 112 -25.71 11.67 6.78
N HIS A 113 -26.54 12.44 6.08
CA HIS A 113 -26.17 13.02 4.78
C HIS A 113 -25.34 14.31 4.87
N ASP A 114 -25.22 14.88 6.08
CA ASP A 114 -24.47 16.10 6.39
C ASP A 114 -23.09 15.81 7.00
N MET A 115 -22.68 14.54 7.02
CA MET A 115 -21.42 14.15 7.66
C MET A 115 -20.20 14.57 6.85
N VAL A 116 -19.16 14.96 7.58
CA VAL A 116 -17.82 15.19 7.05
C VAL A 116 -16.92 14.01 7.44
N VAL A 117 -16.21 13.46 6.47
CA VAL A 117 -15.28 12.35 6.67
C VAL A 117 -13.89 12.76 6.21
N THR A 118 -12.89 12.68 7.10
CA THR A 118 -11.49 12.89 6.72
C THR A 118 -10.78 11.57 6.43
N THR A 119 -9.91 11.57 5.43
CA THR A 119 -9.27 10.33 4.98
C THR A 119 -8.04 10.58 4.10
N LYS A 120 -7.14 9.59 4.03
CA LYS A 120 -6.14 9.48 2.94
C LYS A 120 -6.72 8.86 1.66
N TYR A 121 -7.88 8.20 1.76
CA TYR A 121 -8.50 7.33 0.76
C TYR A 121 -9.86 7.89 0.28
N PRO A 122 -9.89 9.08 -0.34
CA PRO A 122 -11.13 9.75 -0.69
C PRO A 122 -12.01 8.96 -1.67
N THR A 123 -11.41 8.20 -2.60
CA THR A 123 -12.16 7.45 -3.61
C THR A 123 -12.88 6.27 -2.96
N MET A 124 -12.15 5.47 -2.19
CA MET A 124 -12.72 4.36 -1.43
C MET A 124 -13.77 4.82 -0.42
N THR A 125 -13.52 5.93 0.28
CA THR A 125 -14.45 6.52 1.25
C THR A 125 -15.77 6.90 0.57
N LYS A 126 -15.72 7.67 -0.53
CA LYS A 126 -16.92 8.07 -1.27
C LYS A 126 -17.71 6.86 -1.77
N ASN A 127 -17.02 5.88 -2.35
CA ASN A 127 -17.67 4.67 -2.87
C ASN A 127 -18.35 3.86 -1.76
N PHE A 128 -17.71 3.75 -0.58
CA PHE A 128 -18.25 3.02 0.56
C PHE A 128 -19.56 3.63 1.09
N PHE A 129 -19.61 4.95 1.25
CA PHE A 129 -20.82 5.64 1.71
C PHE A 129 -21.90 5.69 0.62
N ALA A 130 -21.53 5.92 -0.63
CA ALA A 130 -22.45 5.92 -1.76
C ALA A 130 -23.16 4.57 -1.92
N ALA A 131 -22.44 3.45 -1.73
CA ALA A 131 -23.03 2.10 -1.74
C ALA A 131 -24.10 1.88 -0.65
N ARG A 132 -24.09 2.69 0.41
CA ARG A 132 -25.09 2.71 1.50
C ARG A 132 -26.19 3.75 1.28
N GLY A 133 -26.20 4.45 0.14
CA GLY A 133 -27.13 5.55 -0.11
C GLY A 133 -26.84 6.78 0.76
N VAL A 134 -25.63 6.94 1.27
CA VAL A 134 -25.21 8.08 2.09
C VAL A 134 -24.22 8.92 1.28
N PHE A 135 -24.52 10.20 1.12
CA PHE A 135 -23.57 11.15 0.54
C PHE A 135 -22.86 11.88 1.68
N VAL A 136 -21.52 11.93 1.63
CA VAL A 136 -20.69 12.56 2.65
C VAL A 136 -19.75 13.57 2.02
N GLU A 137 -19.44 14.63 2.75
CA GLU A 137 -18.31 15.49 2.41
C GLU A 137 -17.02 14.75 2.76
N THR A 138 -16.05 14.72 1.84
CA THR A 138 -14.77 14.05 2.07
C THR A 138 -13.63 15.03 2.05
N ILE A 139 -12.86 15.11 3.14
CA ILE A 139 -11.68 15.96 3.26
C ILE A 139 -10.43 15.09 3.20
N LYS A 140 -9.57 15.31 2.20
CA LYS A 140 -8.31 14.57 2.07
C LYS A 140 -7.28 15.09 3.07
N LEU A 141 -6.72 14.18 3.88
CA LEU A 141 -5.58 14.43 4.76
C LEU A 141 -4.41 13.51 4.39
N TYR A 142 -3.18 13.92 4.72
CA TYR A 142 -1.97 13.15 4.44
C TYR A 142 -1.39 12.44 5.68
N GLY A 143 -1.83 12.84 6.88
CA GLY A 143 -1.34 12.32 8.16
C GLY A 143 -2.13 12.88 9.34
N SER A 144 -1.89 12.34 10.53
CA SER A 144 -2.53 12.74 11.79
C SER A 144 -4.06 12.79 11.69
N ILE A 145 -4.65 11.78 11.07
CA ILE A 145 -6.08 11.74 10.77
C ILE A 145 -6.89 11.64 12.05
N GLU A 146 -6.37 10.94 13.07
CA GLU A 146 -7.02 10.70 14.36
C GLU A 146 -7.31 11.98 15.13
N LEU A 147 -6.60 13.08 14.84
CA LEU A 147 -6.84 14.39 15.45
C LEU A 147 -8.12 15.05 14.94
N SER A 148 -8.49 14.79 13.68
CA SER A 148 -9.55 15.52 12.98
C SER A 148 -10.92 15.47 13.68
N PRO A 149 -11.44 14.33 14.17
CA PRO A 149 -12.71 14.34 14.88
C PRO A 149 -12.62 14.99 16.26
N LEU A 150 -11.45 14.99 16.89
CA LEU A 150 -11.24 15.58 18.21
C LEU A 150 -11.27 17.11 18.20
N VAL A 151 -10.95 17.72 17.05
CA VAL A 151 -10.94 19.18 16.86
C VAL A 151 -12.14 19.68 16.05
N GLY A 152 -13.12 18.82 15.77
CA GLY A 152 -14.34 19.17 15.04
C GLY A 152 -14.15 19.37 13.54
N LEU A 153 -13.09 18.82 12.94
CA LEU A 153 -12.88 18.87 11.48
C LEU A 153 -13.77 17.86 10.74
N SER A 154 -14.10 16.72 11.36
CA SER A 154 -14.92 15.67 10.75
C SER A 154 -15.69 14.86 11.78
N ASP A 155 -16.83 14.28 11.38
CA ASP A 155 -17.60 13.35 12.21
C ASP A 155 -16.90 11.98 12.28
N PHE A 156 -16.34 11.53 11.15
CA PHE A 156 -15.66 10.25 11.03
C PHE A 156 -14.31 10.40 10.36
N ILE A 157 -13.48 9.39 10.55
CA ILE A 157 -12.26 9.18 9.78
C ILE A 157 -12.36 7.88 9.00
N VAL A 158 -11.66 7.82 7.87
CA VAL A 158 -11.34 6.57 7.18
C VAL A 158 -9.81 6.47 7.07
N ASP A 159 -9.21 5.56 7.82
CA ASP A 159 -7.76 5.29 7.77
C ASP A 159 -7.46 3.80 8.02
N LEU A 160 -6.21 3.41 7.76
CA LEU A 160 -5.74 2.04 7.99
C LEU A 160 -5.58 1.76 9.48
N VAL A 161 -6.00 0.57 9.86
CA VAL A 161 -5.88 0.01 11.20
C VAL A 161 -5.17 -1.33 11.13
N SER A 162 -4.07 -1.47 11.88
CA SER A 162 -3.42 -2.76 12.11
C SER A 162 -3.89 -3.35 13.45
N THR A 163 -3.33 -2.85 14.57
CA THR A 163 -3.67 -3.33 15.93
C THR A 163 -4.82 -2.58 16.59
N GLY A 164 -5.19 -1.39 16.08
CA GLY A 164 -6.20 -0.51 16.71
C GLY A 164 -5.67 0.37 17.84
N GLU A 165 -4.40 0.23 18.23
CA GLU A 165 -3.83 0.98 19.35
C GLU A 165 -3.88 2.51 19.15
N THR A 166 -3.61 2.99 17.93
CA THR A 166 -3.60 4.42 17.63
C THR A 166 -4.99 5.03 17.80
N LEU A 167 -6.03 4.34 17.35
CA LEU A 167 -7.41 4.78 17.56
C LEU A 167 -7.74 4.83 19.05
N LYS A 168 -7.44 3.75 19.77
CA LYS A 168 -7.71 3.64 21.22
C LYS A 168 -7.02 4.74 22.02
N LYS A 169 -5.76 5.07 21.72
CA LYS A 169 -5.00 6.14 22.39
C LYS A 169 -5.60 7.53 22.17
N ASN A 170 -6.32 7.72 21.07
CA ASN A 170 -6.98 8.99 20.73
C ASN A 170 -8.49 8.98 21.05
N GLY A 171 -8.99 7.97 21.78
CA GLY A 171 -10.41 7.88 22.13
C GLY A 171 -11.34 7.60 20.95
N LEU A 172 -10.82 6.98 19.89
CA LEU A 172 -11.60 6.56 18.72
C LEU A 172 -11.90 5.07 18.78
N ILE A 173 -13.00 4.66 18.14
CA ILE A 173 -13.37 3.26 17.93
C ILE A 173 -13.61 2.97 16.46
N GLU A 174 -13.31 1.73 16.06
CA GLU A 174 -13.68 1.22 14.74
C GLU A 174 -15.20 1.03 14.69
N VAL A 175 -15.81 1.58 13.64
CA VAL A 175 -17.26 1.51 13.39
C VAL A 175 -17.56 0.42 12.38
N GLU A 176 -16.88 0.45 11.24
CA GLU A 176 -17.09 -0.50 10.16
C GLU A 176 -15.82 -0.68 9.33
N THR A 177 -15.54 -1.93 8.92
CA THR A 177 -14.42 -2.25 8.02
C THR A 177 -14.83 -2.09 6.56
N ILE A 178 -14.04 -1.36 5.79
CA ILE A 178 -14.23 -1.10 4.35
C ILE A 178 -13.51 -2.16 3.51
N LEU A 179 -12.26 -2.45 3.85
CA LEU A 179 -11.37 -3.32 3.08
C LEU A 179 -10.35 -3.98 4.01
N GLU A 180 -10.06 -5.25 3.78
CA GLU A 180 -8.85 -5.91 4.29
C GLU A 180 -7.73 -5.82 3.24
N SER A 181 -6.52 -5.47 3.68
CA SER A 181 -5.37 -5.22 2.81
C SER A 181 -4.14 -5.99 3.25
N THR A 182 -3.43 -6.52 2.25
CA THR A 182 -2.13 -7.18 2.36
C THR A 182 -1.21 -6.64 1.27
N ALA A 183 0.08 -6.94 1.38
CA ALA A 183 1.07 -6.62 0.36
C ALA A 183 0.82 -7.42 -0.93
N ARG A 184 0.84 -6.73 -2.06
CA ARG A 184 0.63 -7.27 -3.41
C ARG A 184 1.87 -7.10 -4.25
N LEU A 185 2.29 -8.17 -4.92
CA LEU A 185 3.27 -8.08 -6.00
C LEU A 185 2.55 -7.64 -7.27
N ILE A 186 2.93 -6.48 -7.79
CA ILE A 186 2.37 -5.90 -9.01
C ILE A 186 3.43 -5.82 -10.11
N GLY A 187 3.00 -5.71 -11.36
CA GLY A 187 3.90 -5.52 -12.50
C GLY A 187 3.35 -4.64 -13.61
N ASN A 188 4.27 -3.99 -14.30
CA ASN A 188 3.96 -3.17 -15.46
C ASN A 188 3.52 -4.05 -16.64
N LYS A 189 2.43 -3.68 -17.31
CA LYS A 189 1.88 -4.48 -18.42
C LYS A 189 2.79 -4.58 -19.64
N SER A 190 3.57 -3.55 -19.91
CA SER A 190 4.53 -3.52 -21.03
C SER A 190 5.81 -4.27 -20.68
N MET A 191 6.36 -4.06 -19.49
CA MET A 191 7.58 -4.75 -19.05
C MET A 191 7.35 -6.25 -18.83
N ALA A 192 6.14 -6.65 -18.44
CA ALA A 192 5.72 -8.06 -18.40
C ALA A 192 5.85 -8.78 -19.75
N LYS A 193 5.82 -8.05 -20.86
CA LYS A 193 6.05 -8.59 -22.22
C LYS A 193 7.52 -8.50 -22.61
N VAL A 194 8.15 -7.37 -22.37
CA VAL A 194 9.56 -7.12 -22.75
C VAL A 194 10.53 -8.00 -21.97
N LYS A 195 10.28 -8.19 -20.67
CA LYS A 195 11.12 -8.97 -19.74
C LYS A 195 10.38 -10.20 -19.22
N HIS A 196 9.55 -10.79 -20.07
CA HIS A 196 8.59 -11.84 -19.69
C HIS A 196 9.24 -12.98 -18.91
N GLU A 197 10.29 -13.60 -19.46
CA GLU A 197 10.96 -14.75 -18.84
C GLU A 197 11.48 -14.41 -17.44
N ARG A 198 12.16 -13.27 -17.29
CA ARG A 198 12.77 -12.86 -16.03
C ARG A 198 11.75 -12.49 -14.96
N ILE A 199 10.68 -11.78 -15.34
CA ILE A 199 9.60 -11.43 -14.41
C ILE A 199 8.85 -12.69 -13.98
N LYS A 200 8.56 -13.59 -14.93
CA LYS A 200 7.89 -14.86 -14.64
C LYS A 200 8.72 -15.72 -13.68
N GLU A 201 10.03 -15.84 -13.91
CA GLU A 201 10.92 -16.57 -13.00
C GLU A 201 10.84 -16.04 -11.56
N ILE A 202 10.84 -14.72 -11.37
CA ILE A 202 10.70 -14.10 -10.04
C ILE A 202 9.34 -14.46 -9.43
N ILE A 203 8.25 -14.33 -10.19
CA ILE A 203 6.89 -14.64 -9.72
C ILE A 203 6.78 -16.11 -9.32
N ASP A 204 7.19 -17.03 -10.18
CA ASP A 204 7.13 -18.48 -9.94
C ASP A 204 7.96 -18.85 -8.70
N THR A 205 9.13 -18.21 -8.52
CA THR A 205 9.99 -18.44 -7.34
C THR A 205 9.34 -17.92 -6.05
N VAL A 206 8.67 -16.76 -6.10
CA VAL A 206 7.93 -16.23 -4.94
C VAL A 206 6.73 -17.11 -4.59
N GLU A 207 5.99 -17.59 -5.59
CA GLU A 207 4.79 -18.40 -5.41
C GLU A 207 5.08 -19.81 -4.89
N SER A 208 6.18 -20.43 -5.34
CA SER A 208 6.56 -21.79 -4.95
C SER A 208 6.78 -21.90 -3.43
N ALA A 209 5.82 -22.45 -2.69
CA ALA A 209 5.84 -22.62 -1.23
C ALA A 209 6.86 -23.67 -0.77
#